data_AF-A0A925CCG3-F1
#
_entry.id   AF-A0A925CCG3-F1
#
_cell.length_a   1.000
_cell.length_b   1.000
_cell.length_c   1.000
_cell.angle_alpha   90.00
_cell.angle_beta   90.00
_cell.angle_gamma   90.00
#
_symmetry.space_group_name_H-M   'P 1'
#
loop_
_entity.id
_entity.type
_entity.pdbx_description
1 polymer ?
#
loop_
_entity_poly.entity_id
_entity_poly.type
_entity_poly.pdbx_seq_one_letter_code
_entity_poly.pdbx_strand_id
1 'polypeptide(L)'
;MYFVSREVIERVLDACPDDEWRAIVSLSRFGGLRCPSEHLALRWQDIDWDRGRMTVWSCKTEGYEGREFRQLPLFHELRSLLLKLFERAEPGAEYVISRYRQPNCNLRTQLLRIVARAGVTPWPRLFHNLRSSRQTELSEDHPTHVVCGWLGNSPAIAQAHYLQTHDAHFEKALASPPSPTAQNPAQHGAESARIHRQTPGPQRSQLALLPRVAISCDSLPPTQVTPRGFEPLLPG
;
A
#
# COMPACT_ATOMS: atom_id res chain seq x y z
N MET A 1 -9.61 7.73 -8.88
CA MET A 1 -8.32 7.00 -8.85
C MET A 1 -8.27 6.09 -10.07
N TYR A 2 -7.11 5.65 -10.54
CA TYR A 2 -7.02 4.79 -11.73
C TYR A 2 -6.15 3.58 -11.43
N PHE A 3 -6.66 2.37 -11.71
CA PHE A 3 -5.92 1.13 -11.58
C PHE A 3 -5.18 0.82 -12.88
N VAL A 4 -3.85 0.70 -12.79
CA VAL A 4 -2.98 0.37 -13.91
C VAL A 4 -2.78 -1.15 -13.90
N SER A 5 -3.53 -1.85 -14.75
CA SER A 5 -3.46 -3.31 -14.89
C SER A 5 -2.08 -3.78 -15.35
N ARG A 6 -1.83 -5.09 -15.19
CA ARG A 6 -0.58 -5.71 -15.62
C ARG A 6 -0.36 -5.58 -17.13
N GLU A 7 -1.40 -5.81 -17.92
CA GLU A 7 -1.37 -5.65 -19.38
C GLU A 7 -1.03 -4.21 -19.81
N VAL A 8 -1.60 -3.22 -19.14
CA VAL A 8 -1.32 -1.80 -19.43
C VAL A 8 0.13 -1.46 -19.10
N ILE A 9 0.64 -1.89 -17.93
CA ILE A 9 2.02 -1.56 -17.57
C ILE A 9 3.03 -2.29 -18.46
N GLU A 10 2.77 -3.54 -18.86
CA GLU A 10 3.64 -4.29 -19.77
C GLU A 10 3.83 -3.52 -21.10
N ARG A 11 2.74 -3.05 -21.71
CA ARG A 11 2.81 -2.19 -22.91
C ARG A 11 3.63 -0.92 -22.69
N VAL A 12 3.52 -0.30 -21.52
CA VAL A 12 4.28 0.91 -21.17
C VAL A 12 5.77 0.59 -20.97
N LEU A 13 6.11 -0.55 -20.38
CA LEU A 13 7.50 -1.01 -20.19
C LEU A 13 8.16 -1.37 -21.52
N ASP A 14 7.41 -1.94 -22.46
CA ASP A 14 7.89 -2.23 -23.82
C ASP A 14 8.20 -0.93 -24.58
N ALA A 15 7.36 0.10 -24.42
CA ALA A 15 7.54 1.40 -25.05
C ALA A 15 8.65 2.28 -24.43
N CYS A 16 9.23 1.86 -23.29
CA CYS A 16 10.29 2.61 -22.62
C CYS A 16 11.55 2.73 -23.51
N PRO A 17 12.19 3.92 -23.56
CA PRO A 17 13.32 4.17 -24.45
C PRO A 17 14.59 3.43 -24.05
N ASP A 18 14.76 3.10 -22.77
CA ASP A 18 15.91 2.39 -22.22
C ASP A 18 15.56 1.68 -20.91
N ASP A 19 16.53 0.93 -20.38
CA ASP A 19 16.35 0.12 -19.17
C ASP A 19 16.27 0.99 -17.90
N GLU A 20 16.87 2.19 -17.86
CA GLU A 20 16.67 3.13 -16.74
C GLU A 20 15.23 3.64 -16.68
N TRP A 21 14.59 3.94 -17.83
CA TRP A 21 13.16 4.25 -17.86
C TRP A 21 12.28 3.09 -17.46
N ARG A 22 12.62 1.86 -17.90
CA ARG A 22 11.95 0.65 -17.40
C ARG A 22 12.05 0.57 -15.88
N ALA A 23 13.22 0.88 -15.30
CA ALA A 23 13.41 0.88 -13.86
C ALA A 23 12.60 1.98 -13.17
N ILE A 24 12.58 3.21 -13.70
CA ILE A 24 11.78 4.30 -13.12
C ILE A 24 10.30 3.91 -13.04
N VAL A 25 9.74 3.35 -14.12
CA VAL A 25 8.34 2.92 -14.16
C VAL A 25 8.12 1.72 -13.22
N SER A 26 9.01 0.74 -13.24
CA SER A 26 8.90 -0.49 -12.45
C SER A 26 9.04 -0.23 -10.94
N LEU A 27 9.96 0.64 -10.52
CA LEU A 27 10.14 1.03 -9.12
C LEU A 27 8.86 1.68 -8.56
N SER A 28 8.17 2.50 -9.35
CA SER A 28 6.87 3.03 -8.98
C SER A 28 5.75 1.98 -8.99
N ARG A 29 5.72 1.08 -9.99
CA ARG A 29 4.61 0.13 -10.17
C ARG A 29 4.69 -1.14 -9.33
N PHE A 30 5.88 -1.64 -9.06
CA PHE A 30 6.10 -2.90 -8.34
C PHE A 30 6.74 -2.66 -6.97
N GLY A 31 7.61 -1.64 -6.86
CA GLY A 31 8.17 -1.21 -5.57
C GLY A 31 7.31 -0.18 -4.83
N GLY A 32 6.35 0.44 -5.54
CA GLY A 32 5.54 1.50 -4.98
C GLY A 32 6.36 2.74 -4.59
N LEU A 33 7.53 3.01 -5.18
CA LEU A 33 8.35 4.17 -4.80
C LEU A 33 7.68 5.50 -5.18
N ARG A 34 8.01 6.56 -4.45
CA ARG A 34 7.62 7.93 -4.74
C ARG A 34 8.57 8.52 -5.78
N CYS A 35 7.99 9.11 -6.81
CA CYS A 35 8.73 9.78 -7.87
C CYS A 35 8.75 11.31 -7.65
N PRO A 36 9.88 12.01 -7.90
CA PRO A 36 11.17 11.49 -8.34
C PRO A 36 12.13 11.13 -7.20
N SER A 37 11.93 11.67 -5.99
CA SER A 37 12.95 11.70 -4.94
C SER A 37 13.50 10.33 -4.54
N GLU A 38 12.63 9.35 -4.30
CA GLU A 38 13.08 8.01 -3.88
C GLU A 38 13.79 7.25 -5.01
N HIS A 39 13.42 7.51 -6.27
CA HIS A 39 14.06 6.87 -7.42
C HIS A 39 15.48 7.37 -7.61
N LEU A 40 15.69 8.68 -7.46
CA LEU A 40 17.00 9.30 -7.61
C LEU A 40 17.89 9.07 -6.38
N ALA A 41 17.31 8.81 -5.20
CA ALA A 41 18.08 8.50 -4.00
C ALA A 41 18.58 7.05 -3.94
N LEU A 42 17.95 6.11 -4.66
CA LEU A 42 18.26 4.68 -4.58
C LEU A 42 19.66 4.34 -5.10
N ARG A 43 20.48 3.71 -4.24
CA ARG A 43 21.84 3.28 -4.52
C ARG A 43 21.92 1.76 -4.67
N TRP A 44 22.97 1.28 -5.35
CA TRP A 44 23.19 -0.17 -5.48
C TRP A 44 23.41 -0.85 -4.13
N GLN A 45 24.07 -0.16 -3.18
CA GLN A 45 24.27 -0.64 -1.80
C GLN A 45 22.97 -0.83 -1.01
N ASP A 46 21.87 -0.20 -1.43
CA ASP A 46 20.57 -0.32 -0.75
C ASP A 46 19.83 -1.61 -1.15
N ILE A 47 20.36 -2.37 -2.12
CA ILE A 47 19.79 -3.63 -2.61
C ILE A 47 20.55 -4.82 -1.98
N ASP A 48 19.85 -5.55 -1.13
CA ASP A 48 20.31 -6.80 -0.55
C ASP A 48 19.79 -7.97 -1.41
N TRP A 49 20.65 -8.44 -2.33
CA TRP A 49 20.32 -9.50 -3.28
C TRP A 49 20.08 -10.85 -2.60
N ASP A 50 20.85 -11.14 -1.55
CA ASP A 50 20.84 -12.43 -0.85
C ASP A 50 19.58 -12.55 0.01
N ARG A 51 19.22 -11.50 0.75
CA ARG A 51 18.01 -11.48 1.56
C ARG A 51 16.76 -11.08 0.78
N GLY A 52 16.92 -10.67 -0.49
CA GLY A 52 15.82 -10.24 -1.35
C GLY A 52 15.10 -9.01 -0.81
N ARG A 53 15.85 -8.00 -0.37
CA ARG A 53 15.31 -6.76 0.21
C ARG A 53 15.87 -5.52 -0.47
N MET A 54 15.07 -4.46 -0.49
CA MET A 54 15.49 -3.14 -0.94
C MET A 54 15.20 -2.12 0.15
N THR A 55 16.17 -1.29 0.47
CA THR A 55 16.03 -0.17 1.40
C THR A 55 15.69 1.10 0.63
N VAL A 56 14.66 1.82 1.05
CA VAL A 56 14.24 3.08 0.45
C VAL A 56 14.24 4.17 1.50
N TRP A 57 15.15 5.11 1.33
CA TRP A 57 15.31 6.28 2.18
C TRP A 57 14.19 7.30 1.94
N SER A 58 13.70 7.88 3.02
CA SER A 58 12.61 8.85 2.99
C SER A 58 13.15 10.28 3.03
N CYS A 59 13.20 10.93 1.86
CA CYS A 59 13.64 12.33 1.75
C CYS A 59 12.71 13.34 2.45
N LYS A 60 11.51 12.92 2.90
CA LYS A 60 10.51 13.81 3.53
C LYS A 60 10.42 13.67 5.03
N THR A 61 11.07 12.68 5.63
CA THR A 61 11.03 12.42 7.08
C THR A 61 12.42 12.43 7.73
N GLU A 62 13.37 13.11 7.09
CA GLU A 62 14.76 13.30 7.52
C GLU A 62 14.92 14.04 8.88
N GLY A 63 13.82 14.28 9.61
CA GLY A 63 13.80 14.85 10.95
C GLY A 63 12.78 14.22 11.91
N TYR A 64 12.16 13.08 11.53
CA TYR A 64 11.30 12.31 12.43
C TYR A 64 12.01 11.02 12.83
N GLU A 65 12.39 10.93 14.11
CA GLU A 65 13.08 9.79 14.71
C GLU A 65 12.37 8.48 14.34
N GLY A 66 13.12 7.53 13.75
CA GLY A 66 12.61 6.20 13.37
C GLY A 66 11.85 6.11 12.03
N ARG A 67 11.81 7.16 11.20
CA ARG A 67 11.18 7.13 9.85
C ARG A 67 12.13 7.43 8.69
N GLU A 68 13.42 7.21 8.88
CA GLU A 68 14.46 7.60 7.92
C GLU A 68 14.45 6.73 6.65
N PHE A 69 14.02 5.47 6.78
CA PHE A 69 13.93 4.53 5.66
C PHE A 69 12.82 3.51 5.89
N ARG A 70 12.55 2.74 4.84
CA ARG A 70 11.75 1.51 4.91
C ARG A 70 12.42 0.41 4.12
N GLN A 71 12.17 -0.83 4.51
CA GLN A 71 12.54 -1.99 3.71
C GLN A 71 11.29 -2.58 3.06
N LEU A 72 11.43 -3.03 1.83
CA LEU A 72 10.42 -3.79 1.11
C LEU A 72 11.07 -5.01 0.44
N PRO A 73 10.27 -6.05 0.12
CA PRO A 73 10.76 -7.16 -0.67
C PRO A 73 11.28 -6.68 -2.02
N LEU A 74 12.41 -7.24 -2.45
CA LEU A 74 12.88 -7.14 -3.82
C LEU A 74 12.00 -8.05 -4.69
N PHE A 75 10.83 -7.54 -5.07
CA PHE A 75 9.85 -8.29 -5.87
C PHE A 75 10.47 -8.82 -7.17
N HIS A 76 9.93 -9.93 -7.67
CA HIS A 76 10.50 -10.64 -8.83
C HIS A 76 10.66 -9.72 -10.05
N GLU A 77 9.65 -8.88 -10.34
CA GLU A 77 9.67 -7.93 -11.44
C GLU A 77 10.81 -6.92 -11.32
N LEU A 78 11.14 -6.49 -10.09
CA LEU A 78 12.25 -5.59 -9.83
C LEU A 78 13.59 -6.32 -9.85
N ARG A 79 13.67 -7.52 -9.27
CA ARG A 79 14.92 -8.28 -9.16
C ARG A 79 15.56 -8.49 -10.53
N SER A 80 14.79 -9.01 -11.48
CA SER A 80 15.29 -9.31 -12.84
C SER A 80 15.77 -8.05 -13.56
N LEU A 81 15.02 -6.95 -13.45
CA LEU A 81 15.36 -5.69 -14.10
C LEU A 81 16.57 -4.99 -13.47
N LEU A 82 16.61 -4.94 -12.14
CA LEU A 82 17.69 -4.29 -11.41
C LEU A 82 18.99 -5.07 -11.54
N LEU A 83 18.96 -6.41 -11.58
CA LEU A 83 20.14 -7.23 -11.81
C LEU A 83 20.73 -6.95 -13.20
N LYS A 84 19.88 -6.92 -14.23
CA LYS A 84 20.25 -6.57 -15.60
C LYS A 84 20.88 -5.16 -15.71
N LEU A 85 20.41 -4.21 -14.90
CA LEU A 85 21.00 -2.87 -14.83
C LEU A 85 22.33 -2.88 -14.07
N PHE A 86 22.42 -3.62 -12.96
CA PHE A 86 23.63 -3.75 -12.17
C PHE A 86 24.78 -4.36 -12.96
N GLU A 87 24.52 -5.42 -13.73
CA GLU A 87 25.51 -6.07 -14.61
C GLU A 87 26.06 -5.13 -15.70
N ARG A 88 25.31 -4.08 -16.05
CA ARG A 88 25.72 -3.07 -17.04
C ARG A 88 26.23 -1.78 -16.43
N ALA A 89 26.15 -1.64 -15.11
CA ALA A 89 26.61 -0.45 -14.43
C ALA A 89 28.14 -0.41 -14.49
N GLU A 90 28.69 0.78 -14.74
CA GLU A 90 30.14 0.97 -14.69
C GLU A 90 30.68 0.63 -13.29
N PRO A 91 31.88 0.05 -13.17
CA PRO A 91 32.51 -0.17 -11.87
C PRO A 91 32.55 1.12 -11.05
N GLY A 92 32.00 1.09 -9.84
CA GLY A 92 31.91 2.25 -8.96
C GLY A 92 30.70 3.16 -9.17
N ALA A 93 29.79 2.83 -10.10
CA ALA A 93 28.49 3.49 -10.17
C ALA A 93 27.77 3.36 -8.82
N GLU A 94 27.31 4.48 -8.27
CA GLU A 94 26.66 4.51 -6.95
C GLU A 94 25.14 4.32 -7.05
N TYR A 95 24.51 4.98 -8.02
CA TYR A 95 23.06 5.09 -8.13
C TYR A 95 22.47 4.13 -9.16
N VAL A 96 21.25 3.65 -8.88
CA VAL A 96 20.49 2.81 -9.82
C VAL A 96 20.08 3.60 -11.07
N ILE A 97 19.63 4.85 -10.88
CA ILE A 97 19.29 5.77 -11.97
C ILE A 97 20.41 6.79 -12.09
N SER A 98 21.21 6.68 -13.15
CA SER A 98 22.40 7.50 -13.38
C SER A 98 22.14 8.64 -14.37
N ARG A 99 21.37 8.38 -15.44
CA ARG A 99 21.20 9.28 -16.58
C ARG A 99 20.22 10.42 -16.32
N TYR A 100 19.15 10.14 -15.58
CA TYR A 100 17.99 11.05 -15.45
C TYR A 100 17.98 11.88 -14.16
N ARG A 101 19.15 12.36 -13.72
CA ARG A 101 19.35 13.05 -12.43
C ARG A 101 19.37 14.58 -12.51
N GLN A 102 19.43 15.16 -13.71
CA GLN A 102 19.55 16.61 -13.86
C GLN A 102 18.22 17.34 -13.56
N PRO A 103 18.24 18.59 -13.02
CA PRO A 103 17.04 19.34 -12.65
C PRO A 103 16.03 19.58 -13.79
N ASN A 104 16.50 19.60 -15.04
CA ASN A 104 15.68 19.76 -16.24
C ASN A 104 14.97 18.47 -16.70
N CYS A 105 15.25 17.32 -16.08
CA CYS A 105 14.64 16.04 -16.44
C CYS A 105 13.20 15.94 -15.90
N ASN A 106 12.23 16.33 -16.73
CA ASN A 106 10.82 16.20 -16.39
C ASN A 106 10.31 14.77 -16.62
N LEU A 107 10.39 13.93 -15.58
CA LEU A 107 9.95 12.54 -15.64
C LEU A 107 8.46 12.39 -15.99
N ARG A 108 7.60 13.31 -15.52
CA ARG A 108 6.16 13.25 -15.81
C ARG A 108 5.89 13.43 -17.31
N THR A 109 6.51 14.43 -17.92
CA THR A 109 6.34 14.72 -19.34
C THR A 109 6.86 13.58 -20.20
N GLN A 110 7.99 12.98 -19.82
CA GLN A 110 8.52 11.85 -20.57
C GLN A 110 7.65 10.59 -20.40
N LEU A 111 7.12 10.32 -19.21
CA LEU A 111 6.17 9.20 -19.02
C LEU A 111 4.90 9.39 -19.86
N LEU A 112 4.36 10.61 -20.00
CA LEU A 112 3.24 10.86 -20.91
C LEU A 112 3.55 10.45 -22.36
N ARG A 113 4.76 10.76 -22.85
CA ARG A 113 5.19 10.38 -24.20
C ARG A 113 5.31 8.86 -24.35
N ILE A 114 5.83 8.18 -23.32
CA ILE A 114 5.95 6.72 -23.31
C ILE A 114 4.55 6.07 -23.33
N VAL A 115 3.62 6.56 -22.51
CA VAL A 115 2.24 6.07 -22.46
C VAL A 115 1.53 6.27 -23.81
N ALA A 116 1.70 7.43 -24.44
CA ALA A 116 1.18 7.69 -25.78
C ALA A 116 1.78 6.73 -26.83
N ARG A 117 3.10 6.48 -26.78
CA ARG A 117 3.78 5.51 -27.67
C ARG A 117 3.28 4.09 -27.47
N ALA A 118 2.90 3.71 -26.25
CA ALA A 118 2.32 2.41 -25.93
C ALA A 118 0.86 2.24 -26.42
N GLY A 119 0.27 3.27 -27.06
CA GLY A 119 -1.12 3.24 -27.50
C GLY A 119 -2.12 3.21 -26.33
N VAL A 120 -1.71 3.70 -25.16
CA VAL A 120 -2.54 3.73 -23.95
C VAL A 120 -3.01 5.16 -23.70
N THR A 121 -4.30 5.32 -23.36
CA THR A 121 -4.83 6.62 -22.92
C THR A 121 -4.16 7.04 -21.61
N PRO A 122 -3.54 8.24 -21.54
CA PRO A 122 -2.93 8.72 -20.31
C PRO A 122 -3.92 8.79 -19.14
N TRP A 123 -3.50 8.31 -17.98
CA TRP A 123 -4.29 8.39 -16.75
C TRP A 123 -3.86 9.57 -15.86
N PRO A 124 -4.76 10.08 -14.99
CA PRO A 124 -4.41 11.15 -14.07
C PRO A 124 -3.33 10.71 -13.07
N ARG A 125 -2.61 11.67 -12.47
CA ARG A 125 -1.61 11.42 -11.40
C ARG A 125 -0.66 10.23 -11.69
N LEU A 126 -0.10 10.18 -12.90
CA LEU A 126 0.66 9.04 -13.47
C LEU A 126 1.38 8.14 -12.45
N PHE A 127 2.45 8.63 -11.82
CA PHE A 127 3.24 7.87 -10.86
C PHE A 127 2.50 7.49 -9.56
N HIS A 128 1.60 8.36 -9.09
CA HIS A 128 0.81 8.03 -7.89
C HIS A 128 -0.13 6.86 -8.14
N ASN A 129 -0.73 6.77 -9.32
CA ASN A 129 -1.63 5.66 -9.65
C ASN A 129 -0.86 4.36 -9.92
N LEU A 130 0.40 4.40 -10.38
CA LEU A 130 1.27 3.21 -10.40
C LEU A 130 1.47 2.66 -8.98
N ARG A 131 1.87 3.53 -8.05
CA ARG A 131 2.02 3.17 -6.64
C ARG A 131 0.71 2.70 -6.01
N SER A 132 -0.40 3.36 -6.34
CA SER A 132 -1.72 2.96 -5.84
C SER A 132 -2.13 1.59 -6.30
N SER A 133 -1.90 1.28 -7.58
CA SER A 133 -2.22 -0.04 -8.13
C SER A 133 -1.42 -1.12 -7.40
N ARG A 134 -0.13 -0.86 -7.12
CA ARG A 134 0.69 -1.79 -6.35
C ARG A 134 0.16 -2.06 -4.95
N GLN A 135 -0.26 -1.00 -4.28
CA GLN A 135 -0.78 -1.12 -2.92
C GLN A 135 -2.09 -1.91 -2.88
N THR A 136 -2.99 -1.72 -3.86
CA THR A 136 -4.22 -2.51 -3.98
C THR A 136 -3.88 -4.00 -4.09
N GLU A 137 -3.02 -4.38 -5.03
CA GLU A 137 -2.59 -5.79 -5.20
C GLU A 137 -1.98 -6.37 -3.93
N LEU A 138 -1.03 -5.67 -3.30
CA LEU A 138 -0.38 -6.16 -2.09
C LEU A 138 -1.36 -6.30 -0.92
N SER A 139 -2.41 -5.48 -0.88
CA SER A 139 -3.42 -5.54 0.20
C SER A 139 -4.39 -6.70 0.04
N GLU A 140 -4.45 -7.34 -1.14
CA GLU A 140 -5.22 -8.56 -1.36
C GLU A 140 -4.52 -9.79 -0.77
N ASP A 141 -3.19 -9.79 -0.79
CA ASP A 141 -2.36 -10.94 -0.41
C ASP A 141 -1.74 -10.80 0.99
N HIS A 142 -1.66 -9.58 1.53
CA HIS A 142 -0.96 -9.30 2.77
C HIS A 142 -1.76 -8.40 3.73
N PRO A 143 -1.56 -8.55 5.06
CA PRO A 143 -2.19 -7.69 6.04
C PRO A 143 -1.83 -6.21 5.82
N THR A 144 -2.81 -5.32 5.98
CA THR A 144 -2.65 -3.87 5.72
C THR A 144 -1.45 -3.25 6.43
N HIS A 145 -1.19 -3.62 7.69
CA HIS A 145 -0.05 -3.06 8.44
C HIS A 145 1.32 -3.42 7.82
N VAL A 146 1.43 -4.60 7.19
CA VAL A 146 2.65 -5.04 6.49
C VAL A 146 2.85 -4.21 5.22
N VAL A 147 1.81 -4.08 4.41
CA VAL A 147 1.83 -3.29 3.17
C VAL A 147 2.14 -1.82 3.46
N CYS A 148 1.52 -1.27 4.50
CA CYS A 148 1.80 0.08 4.99
C CYS A 148 3.26 0.26 5.42
N GLY A 149 3.85 -0.74 6.07
CA GLY A 149 5.28 -0.77 6.40
C GLY A 149 6.16 -0.71 5.16
N TRP A 150 5.90 -1.55 4.15
CA TRP A 150 6.68 -1.60 2.90
C TRP A 150 6.56 -0.35 2.04
N LEU A 151 5.37 0.23 1.98
CA LEU A 151 5.12 1.40 1.14
C LEU A 151 5.38 2.72 1.90
N GLY A 152 5.39 2.71 3.22
CA GLY A 152 5.64 3.89 4.05
C GLY A 152 4.46 4.86 4.06
N ASN A 153 3.25 4.36 4.28
CA ASN A 153 2.05 5.14 4.57
C ASN A 153 1.31 4.59 5.80
N SER A 154 0.33 5.33 6.32
CA SER A 154 -0.48 4.87 7.45
C SER A 154 -1.68 4.03 7.00
N PRO A 155 -2.22 3.13 7.86
CA PRO A 155 -3.45 2.39 7.57
C PRO A 155 -4.65 3.29 7.30
N ALA A 156 -4.76 4.44 7.97
CA ALA A 156 -5.82 5.41 7.68
C ALA A 156 -5.73 5.96 6.24
N ILE A 157 -4.51 6.26 5.79
CA ILE A 157 -4.25 6.64 4.38
C ILE A 157 -4.53 5.44 3.45
N ALA A 158 -4.22 4.22 3.89
CA ALA A 158 -4.52 3.00 3.13
C ALA A 158 -6.03 2.79 2.93
N GLN A 159 -6.83 2.97 3.97
CA GLN A 159 -8.28 2.77 3.96
C GLN A 159 -9.00 3.84 3.13
N ALA A 160 -8.57 5.11 3.22
CA ALA A 160 -9.18 6.22 2.48
C ALA A 160 -8.92 6.16 0.96
N HIS A 161 -7.92 5.41 0.51
CA HIS A 161 -7.43 5.51 -0.88
C HIS A 161 -7.17 4.18 -1.61
N TYR A 162 -7.11 2.99 -1.00
CA TYR A 162 -6.52 1.83 -1.70
C TYR A 162 -7.41 0.60 -1.92
N LEU A 163 -8.69 0.67 -1.54
CA LEU A 163 -9.71 -0.32 -1.87
C LEU A 163 -10.34 -0.02 -3.23
N GLN A 164 -9.54 0.02 -4.29
CA GLN A 164 -10.09 0.13 -5.64
C GLN A 164 -10.65 -1.24 -6.05
N THR A 165 -11.95 -1.30 -6.31
CA THR A 165 -12.54 -2.47 -6.98
C THR A 165 -12.12 -2.46 -8.45
N HIS A 166 -11.65 -3.60 -8.96
CA HIS A 166 -11.37 -3.79 -10.39
C HIS A 166 -12.00 -5.08 -10.91
N ASP A 167 -12.02 -5.28 -12.23
CA ASP A 167 -12.71 -6.40 -12.88
C ASP A 167 -12.30 -7.77 -12.35
N ALA A 168 -11.00 -7.99 -12.09
CA ALA A 168 -10.52 -9.25 -11.52
C ALA A 168 -11.03 -9.53 -10.08
N HIS A 169 -11.56 -8.55 -9.34
CA HIS A 169 -12.23 -8.81 -8.05
C HIS A 169 -13.60 -9.43 -8.26
N PHE A 170 -14.32 -9.01 -9.31
CA PHE A 170 -15.59 -9.62 -9.68
C PHE A 170 -15.37 -11.07 -10.13
N GLU A 171 -14.36 -11.31 -10.96
CA GLU A 171 -13.99 -12.67 -11.40
C GLU A 171 -13.63 -13.57 -10.20
N LYS A 172 -12.79 -13.09 -9.27
CA LYS A 172 -12.40 -13.82 -8.06
C LYS A 172 -13.59 -14.12 -7.14
N ALA A 173 -14.53 -13.18 -7.01
CA ALA A 173 -15.74 -13.35 -6.20
C ALA A 173 -16.70 -14.40 -6.81
N LEU A 174 -16.82 -14.43 -8.14
CA LEU A 174 -17.63 -15.43 -8.85
C LEU A 174 -16.99 -16.82 -8.83
N ALA A 175 -15.64 -16.89 -8.79
CA ALA A 175 -14.89 -18.15 -8.78
C ALA A 175 -14.84 -18.82 -7.39
N SER A 176 -15.18 -18.12 -6.31
CA SER A 176 -15.15 -18.67 -4.95
C SER A 176 -16.46 -19.41 -4.65
N PRO A 177 -16.47 -20.74 -4.47
CA PRO A 177 -17.68 -21.45 -4.08
C PRO A 177 -18.13 -21.00 -2.67
N PRO A 178 -19.44 -20.98 -2.38
CA PRO A 178 -19.90 -20.65 -1.03
C PRO A 178 -19.27 -21.62 -0.02
N SER A 179 -18.63 -21.07 1.02
CA SER A 179 -18.04 -21.88 2.09
C SER A 179 -19.08 -22.87 2.64
N PRO A 180 -18.74 -24.16 2.84
CA PRO A 180 -19.64 -25.06 3.53
C PRO A 180 -19.86 -24.54 4.94
N THR A 181 -21.12 -24.26 5.26
CA THR A 181 -21.55 -23.86 6.60
C THR A 181 -21.09 -24.94 7.58
N ALA A 182 -20.23 -24.58 8.54
CA ALA A 182 -19.77 -25.50 9.57
C ALA A 182 -20.98 -25.94 10.43
N GLN A 183 -21.55 -27.10 10.13
CA GLN A 183 -22.49 -27.77 11.01
C GLN A 183 -21.68 -28.45 12.11
N ASN A 184 -21.54 -27.80 13.27
CA ASN A 184 -21.06 -28.47 14.47
C ASN A 184 -22.17 -29.37 15.03
N PRO A 185 -22.01 -30.71 15.10
CA PRO A 185 -22.87 -31.53 15.93
C PRO A 185 -22.37 -31.43 17.38
N ALA A 186 -23.20 -30.87 18.26
CA ALA A 186 -22.93 -30.88 19.70
C ALA A 186 -23.02 -32.31 20.24
N GLN A 187 -21.87 -32.95 20.47
CA GLN A 187 -21.78 -34.17 21.27
C GLN A 187 -21.64 -33.78 22.75
N HIS A 188 -22.72 -33.94 23.53
CA HIS A 188 -22.61 -33.95 24.98
C HIS A 188 -22.14 -35.34 25.43
N GLY A 189 -20.98 -35.35 26.09
CA GLY A 189 -20.32 -36.53 26.63
C GLY A 189 -21.06 -37.17 27.80
N ALA A 190 -20.82 -38.47 27.93
CA ALA A 190 -21.36 -39.37 28.94
C ALA A 190 -21.07 -38.91 30.37
N GLU A 191 -22.10 -39.01 31.21
CA GLU A 191 -22.09 -38.73 32.64
C GLU A 191 -21.56 -39.96 33.40
N SER A 192 -20.60 -39.78 34.31
CA SER A 192 -20.26 -40.79 35.31
C SER A 192 -19.71 -40.18 36.59
N ALA A 193 -20.39 -40.53 37.69
CA ALA A 193 -20.04 -40.45 39.11
C ALA A 193 -19.93 -39.03 39.71
N ARG A 194 -20.39 -38.73 40.93
CA ARG A 194 -20.57 -39.55 42.13
C ARG A 194 -21.44 -38.79 43.17
N ILE A 195 -22.09 -39.56 44.04
CA ILE A 195 -23.06 -39.19 45.10
C ILE A 195 -22.41 -38.42 46.28
N HIS A 196 -23.02 -37.31 46.74
CA HIS A 196 -23.12 -36.96 48.18
C HIS A 196 -24.32 -36.03 48.49
N ARG A 197 -24.92 -36.20 49.67
CA ARG A 197 -26.28 -35.79 50.08
C ARG A 197 -26.38 -34.41 50.77
N GLN A 198 -27.51 -33.72 50.50
CA GLN A 198 -28.41 -32.88 51.36
C GLN A 198 -27.82 -31.66 52.14
N THR A 199 -28.38 -30.44 52.13
CA THR A 199 -29.75 -29.98 52.49
C THR A 199 -30.11 -28.61 51.86
N PRO A 200 -31.41 -28.17 51.85
CA PRO A 200 -31.96 -27.15 50.95
C PRO A 200 -32.21 -25.74 51.56
N GLY A 201 -32.26 -24.70 50.71
CA GLY A 201 -32.72 -23.33 51.04
C GLY A 201 -32.69 -22.39 49.81
N PRO A 202 -33.53 -21.34 49.72
CA PRO A 202 -34.54 -21.27 48.67
C PRO A 202 -34.25 -20.37 47.45
N GLN A 203 -35.09 -20.61 46.45
CA GLN A 203 -35.26 -20.01 45.13
C GLN A 203 -35.13 -18.48 45.04
N ARG A 204 -34.49 -18.01 43.95
CA ARG A 204 -34.81 -16.70 43.38
C ARG A 204 -34.90 -16.78 41.85
N SER A 205 -36.09 -16.46 41.40
CA SER A 205 -36.64 -16.34 40.05
C SER A 205 -35.74 -15.71 38.98
N GLN A 206 -35.80 -16.31 37.79
CA GLN A 206 -35.47 -15.71 36.50
C GLN A 206 -36.14 -14.35 36.31
N LEU A 207 -35.42 -13.39 35.74
CA LEU A 207 -36.03 -12.46 34.78
C LEU A 207 -34.97 -12.06 33.74
N ALA A 208 -35.24 -12.42 32.50
CA ALA A 208 -34.52 -11.96 31.32
C ALA A 208 -34.76 -10.45 31.14
N LEU A 209 -33.69 -9.69 30.90
CA LEU A 209 -33.78 -8.31 30.41
C LEU A 209 -33.08 -8.23 29.05
N LEU A 210 -33.91 -7.96 28.04
CA LEU A 210 -33.55 -7.69 26.65
C LEU A 210 -32.69 -6.41 26.54
N PRO A 211 -31.91 -6.25 25.44
CA PRO A 211 -30.98 -5.14 25.28
C PRO A 211 -31.69 -3.82 24.96
N ARG A 212 -31.27 -2.74 25.64
CA ARG A 212 -31.74 -1.38 25.40
C ARG A 212 -31.00 -0.74 24.21
N VAL A 213 -31.79 -0.21 23.30
CA VAL A 213 -31.44 0.59 22.12
C VAL A 213 -30.77 1.92 22.50
N ALA A 214 -29.87 2.36 21.61
CA ALA A 214 -29.03 3.55 21.65
C ALA A 214 -29.76 4.88 21.90
N ILE A 215 -29.08 5.82 22.57
CA ILE A 215 -29.42 7.25 22.58
C ILE A 215 -28.16 8.11 22.39
N SER A 216 -28.19 8.83 21.27
CA SER A 216 -27.73 10.20 20.97
C SER A 216 -26.27 10.61 21.18
N CYS A 217 -25.70 11.06 20.06
CA CYS A 217 -24.51 11.90 19.93
C CYS A 217 -24.69 13.25 20.64
N ASP A 218 -23.69 13.66 21.42
CA ASP A 218 -23.53 15.06 21.84
C ASP A 218 -22.72 15.82 20.77
N SER A 219 -23.35 16.86 20.24
CA SER A 219 -22.79 17.84 19.32
C SER A 219 -21.98 18.90 20.08
N LEU A 220 -20.72 19.09 19.68
CA LEU A 220 -19.86 20.19 20.17
C LEU A 220 -20.30 21.54 19.58
N PRO A 221 -20.22 22.65 20.35
CA PRO A 221 -20.68 23.96 19.90
C PRO A 221 -19.75 24.58 18.83
N PRO A 222 -20.30 25.42 17.93
CA PRO A 222 -19.56 25.97 16.80
C PRO A 222 -18.69 27.17 17.23
N THR A 223 -17.37 27.00 17.18
CA THR A 223 -16.43 28.13 17.29
C THR A 223 -16.50 28.95 16.00
N GLN A 224 -17.04 30.15 16.07
CA GLN A 224 -17.04 31.11 14.96
C GLN A 224 -15.62 31.60 14.70
N VAL A 225 -15.06 31.26 13.55
CA VAL A 225 -13.78 31.79 13.06
C VAL A 225 -14.07 33.03 12.22
N THR A 226 -13.51 34.17 12.59
CA THR A 226 -13.61 35.42 11.82
C THR A 226 -12.73 35.35 10.56
N PRO A 227 -13.13 36.01 9.45
CA PRO A 227 -12.44 35.87 8.17
C PRO A 227 -11.30 36.88 8.06
N ARG A 228 -10.12 36.57 8.63
CA ARG A 228 -8.86 37.25 8.26
C ARG A 228 -7.71 36.25 8.21
N GLY A 229 -7.04 36.20 7.06
CA GLY A 229 -5.92 35.31 6.80
C GLY A 229 -4.69 35.65 7.63
N PHE A 230 -3.91 34.61 7.94
CA PHE A 230 -2.56 34.73 8.48
C PHE A 230 -1.60 35.13 7.36
N GLU A 231 -1.50 36.42 7.06
CA GLU A 231 -0.39 36.97 6.28
C GLU A 231 0.34 38.03 7.12
N PRO A 232 1.68 37.95 7.24
CA PRO A 232 2.47 39.02 7.84
C PRO A 232 2.58 40.22 6.88
N LEU A 233 2.29 41.42 7.36
CA LEU A 233 2.48 42.68 6.62
C LEU A 233 3.89 43.23 6.89
N LEU A 234 4.70 43.38 5.84
CA LEU A 234 5.82 44.34 5.71
C LEU A 234 5.93 44.70 4.21
N PRO A 235 6.45 45.89 3.79
CA PRO A 235 7.18 46.91 4.54
C PRO A 235 6.69 48.37 4.34
N GLY A 236 7.19 49.27 5.18
CA GLY A 236 7.33 50.70 4.92
C GLY A 236 8.78 51.11 5.19
#